data_AF-A0AAV0DA31-F1
#
_entry.id   AF-A0AAV0DA31-F1
#
_cell.length_a   1.000
_cell.length_b   1.000
_cell.length_c   1.000
_cell.angle_alpha   90.00
_cell.angle_beta   90.00
_cell.angle_gamma   90.00
#
_symmetry.space_group_name_H-M   'P 1'
#
loop_
_entity.id
_entity.type
_entity.pdbx_description
1 polymer ?
#
loop_
_entity_poly.entity_id
_entity_poly.type
_entity_poly.pdbx_seq_one_letter_code
_entity_poly.pdbx_strand_id
1 'polypeptide(L)'
;MDFYWYEPMSNSTLDKAAAERAQSFFSNWYMDPIIYGTYPKEMKDLLGPLLPEFSKSDMQKLGNGLDFIGINHYTTIYAQDCLFSTCDPPMKGNNKAEGFAGVTMSKNGVPIGELTGLPDMANTPWGMENIITYVTKRYPNFPLYITENGYCDTTSNPSIEEMMNDTKRINYTEGYLDAIGAVIRKGADVRGYFLWSLMDNFEWAFGFSKFMGLYQVDRVTLKRTPKLSANWYKNFIEKHRRIGSKMMKTSE
;
A
#
# COMPACT_ATOMS: atom_id res chain seq x y z
N MET A 1 7.57 0.51 3.57
CA MET A 1 6.77 1.38 4.47
C MET A 1 5.36 1.39 3.93
N ASP A 2 4.36 1.53 4.80
CA ASP A 2 2.97 1.54 4.35
C ASP A 2 2.61 2.84 3.64
N PHE A 3 1.96 2.72 2.50
CA PHE A 3 1.38 3.82 1.76
C PHE A 3 -0.06 3.47 1.41
N TYR A 4 -0.97 4.38 1.73
CA TYR A 4 -2.30 4.38 1.16
C TYR A 4 -2.37 5.40 0.03
N TRP A 5 -3.24 5.14 -0.94
CA TRP A 5 -3.79 6.25 -1.71
C TRP A 5 -4.95 6.82 -0.91
N TYR A 6 -4.95 8.13 -0.68
CA TYR A 6 -6.09 8.84 -0.10
C TYR A 6 -6.86 9.53 -1.21
N GLU A 7 -8.06 9.03 -1.49
CA GLU A 7 -8.98 9.62 -2.46
C GLU A 7 -9.81 10.71 -1.75
N PRO A 8 -9.93 11.93 -2.26
CA PRO A 8 -10.75 12.95 -1.61
C PRO A 8 -12.24 12.54 -1.62
N MET A 9 -12.93 12.74 -0.50
CA MET A 9 -14.35 12.40 -0.33
C MET A 9 -15.23 13.10 -1.35
N SER A 10 -14.90 14.33 -1.73
CA SER A 10 -15.55 15.07 -2.80
C SER A 10 -14.53 15.87 -3.64
N ASN A 11 -15.01 16.52 -4.70
CA ASN A 11 -14.18 17.40 -5.52
C ASN A 11 -13.86 18.76 -4.87
N SER A 12 -14.33 18.99 -3.63
CA SER A 12 -14.07 20.22 -2.90
C SER A 12 -12.57 20.44 -2.66
N THR A 13 -12.15 21.71 -2.61
CA THR A 13 -10.76 22.05 -2.28
C THR A 13 -10.39 21.58 -0.87
N LEU A 14 -11.36 21.55 0.04
CA LEU A 14 -11.16 21.12 1.42
C LEU A 14 -10.85 19.61 1.48
N ASP A 15 -11.62 18.75 0.81
CA ASP A 15 -11.36 17.30 0.85
C ASP A 15 -10.08 16.93 0.10
N LYS A 16 -9.72 17.67 -0.96
CA LYS A 16 -8.41 17.52 -1.61
C LYS A 16 -7.26 17.89 -0.68
N ALA A 17 -7.40 18.97 0.08
CA ALA A 17 -6.42 19.32 1.10
C ALA A 17 -6.39 18.28 2.24
N ALA A 18 -7.53 17.72 2.61
CA ALA A 18 -7.61 16.65 3.61
C ALA A 18 -6.92 15.37 3.14
N ALA A 19 -7.03 15.00 1.86
CA ALA A 19 -6.29 13.88 1.29
C ALA A 19 -4.77 14.11 1.36
N GLU A 20 -4.27 15.32 1.06
CA GLU A 20 -2.85 15.65 1.22
C GLU A 20 -2.40 15.66 2.69
N ARG A 21 -3.26 16.15 3.62
CA ARG A 21 -3.00 16.04 5.06
C ARG A 21 -2.93 14.58 5.49
N ALA A 22 -3.86 13.73 5.05
CA ALA A 22 -3.86 12.30 5.35
C ALA A 22 -2.57 11.62 4.83
N GLN A 23 -2.14 11.93 3.61
CA GLN A 23 -0.84 11.47 3.09
C GLN A 23 0.32 11.91 3.99
N SER A 24 0.29 13.17 4.42
CA SER A 24 1.34 13.79 5.22
C SER A 24 1.45 13.22 6.63
N PHE A 25 0.32 12.91 7.26
CA PHE A 25 0.25 12.31 8.59
C PHE A 25 0.39 10.79 8.59
N PHE A 26 0.56 10.16 7.42
CA PHE A 26 0.77 8.72 7.29
C PHE A 26 2.16 8.38 6.73
N SER A 27 2.39 8.62 5.45
CA SER A 27 3.62 8.19 4.77
C SER A 27 4.66 9.31 4.68
N ASN A 28 4.27 10.53 4.33
CA ASN A 28 5.24 11.62 4.16
C ASN A 28 5.86 12.06 5.49
N TRP A 29 5.21 11.80 6.63
CA TRP A 29 5.78 12.03 7.96
C TRP A 29 7.19 11.44 8.05
N TYR A 30 7.41 10.24 7.53
CA TYR A 30 8.72 9.61 7.55
C TYR A 30 9.56 9.95 6.32
N MET A 31 8.95 10.00 5.14
CA MET A 31 9.67 10.17 3.89
C MET A 31 10.25 11.59 3.71
N ASP A 32 9.51 12.64 4.06
CA ASP A 32 9.97 14.02 3.93
C ASP A 32 11.21 14.29 4.81
N PRO A 33 11.27 13.88 6.09
CA PRO A 33 12.50 13.99 6.87
C PRO A 33 13.70 13.26 6.28
N ILE A 34 13.50 12.04 5.76
CA ILE A 34 14.59 11.24 5.19
C ILE A 34 15.14 11.90 3.92
N ILE A 35 14.27 12.42 3.06
CA ILE A 35 14.65 12.90 1.72
C ILE A 35 14.94 14.41 1.72
N TYR A 36 14.13 15.19 2.42
CA TYR A 36 14.19 16.66 2.43
C TYR A 36 14.68 17.25 3.75
N GLY A 37 14.79 16.43 4.80
CA GLY A 37 15.33 16.91 6.07
C GLY A 37 14.36 17.82 6.86
N THR A 38 13.08 17.79 6.53
CA THR A 38 12.03 18.54 7.23
C THR A 38 10.77 17.70 7.26
N TYR A 39 9.95 17.89 8.28
CA TYR A 39 8.58 17.36 8.25
C TYR A 39 7.73 18.01 7.15
N PRO A 40 6.64 17.34 6.72
CA PRO A 40 5.66 17.90 5.78
C PRO A 40 5.10 19.24 6.25
N LYS A 41 4.76 20.11 5.30
CA LYS A 41 4.22 21.45 5.58
C LYS A 41 2.91 21.36 6.39
N GLU A 42 2.04 20.44 5.98
CA GLU A 42 0.75 20.13 6.59
C GLU A 42 0.89 19.81 8.09
N MET A 43 1.91 19.03 8.44
CA MET A 43 2.21 18.68 9.83
C MET A 43 2.74 19.88 10.61
N LYS A 44 3.68 20.64 10.04
CA LYS A 44 4.25 21.82 10.70
C LYS A 44 3.19 22.87 10.99
N ASP A 45 2.34 23.16 10.01
CA ASP A 45 1.26 24.16 10.14
C ASP A 45 0.26 23.75 11.22
N LEU A 46 -0.07 22.45 11.32
CA LEU A 46 -1.07 21.97 12.28
C LEU A 46 -0.52 21.73 13.68
N LEU A 47 0.63 21.07 13.80
CA LEU A 47 1.20 20.64 15.08
C LEU A 47 2.00 21.76 15.76
N GLY A 48 2.65 22.62 14.98
CA GLY A 48 3.49 23.69 15.50
C GLY A 48 4.49 23.17 16.54
N PRO A 49 4.53 23.74 17.76
CA PRO A 49 5.49 23.33 18.80
C PRO A 49 5.39 21.87 19.29
N LEU A 50 4.31 21.15 18.97
CA LEU A 50 4.19 19.73 19.30
C LEU A 50 5.07 18.86 18.41
N LEU A 51 5.51 19.37 17.26
CA LEU A 51 6.40 18.69 16.33
C LEU A 51 7.84 19.11 16.63
N PRO A 52 8.70 18.19 17.09
CA PRO A 52 10.10 18.51 17.37
C PRO A 52 10.83 19.05 16.14
N GLU A 53 11.89 19.82 16.34
CA GLU A 53 12.77 20.24 15.25
C GLU A 53 13.97 19.30 15.14
N PHE A 54 14.40 19.01 13.91
CA PHE A 54 15.63 18.26 13.69
C PHE A 54 16.84 19.14 14.02
N SER A 55 17.72 18.66 14.91
CA SER A 55 18.99 19.33 15.14
C SER A 55 19.92 19.17 13.94
N LYS A 56 20.93 20.05 13.82
CA LYS A 56 21.99 19.88 12.80
C LYS A 56 22.65 18.50 12.86
N SER A 57 22.75 17.90 14.06
CA SER A 57 23.34 16.58 14.24
C SER A 57 22.43 15.45 13.75
N ASP A 58 21.11 15.61 13.84
CA ASP A 58 20.14 14.65 13.29
C ASP A 58 20.17 14.69 11.76
N MET A 59 20.22 15.89 11.21
CA MET A 59 20.34 16.12 9.77
C MET A 59 21.60 15.50 9.17
N GLN A 60 22.73 15.56 9.88
CA GLN A 60 23.96 14.89 9.45
C GLN A 60 23.82 13.37 9.42
N LYS A 61 23.06 12.77 10.35
CA LYS A 61 22.80 11.32 10.35
C LYS A 61 21.87 10.89 9.21
N LEU A 62 20.91 11.74 8.84
CA LEU A 62 19.99 11.50 7.73
C LEU A 62 20.66 11.67 6.35
N GLY A 63 21.77 12.43 6.28
CA GLY A 63 22.44 12.82 5.03
C GLY A 63 23.12 11.72 4.20
N ASN A 64 22.99 10.44 4.58
CA ASN A 64 23.60 9.32 3.86
C ASN A 64 22.56 8.36 3.29
N GLY A 65 22.04 8.71 2.10
CA GLY A 65 21.69 7.73 1.06
C GLY A 65 20.46 6.86 1.31
N LEU A 66 19.30 7.34 0.89
CA LEU A 66 18.22 6.44 0.53
C LEU A 66 18.51 5.87 -0.87
N ASP A 67 18.64 4.55 -1.01
CA ASP A 67 18.93 3.94 -2.30
C ASP A 67 17.66 3.70 -3.14
N PHE A 68 16.53 3.47 -2.47
CA PHE A 68 15.23 3.19 -3.09
C PHE A 68 14.09 3.43 -2.09
N ILE A 69 12.87 3.54 -2.59
CA ILE A 69 11.65 3.65 -1.78
C ILE A 69 10.88 2.32 -1.85
N GLY A 70 10.65 1.71 -0.68
CA GLY A 70 9.83 0.51 -0.53
C GLY A 70 8.38 0.86 -0.19
N ILE A 71 7.45 0.51 -1.09
CA ILE A 71 6.02 0.76 -0.97
C ILE A 71 5.30 -0.53 -0.57
N ASN A 72 4.72 -0.55 0.63
CA ASN A 72 3.72 -1.52 1.04
C ASN A 72 2.35 -0.90 0.74
N HIS A 73 1.61 -1.43 -0.22
CA HIS A 73 0.31 -0.86 -0.59
C HIS A 73 -0.72 -1.95 -0.79
N TYR A 74 -1.81 -1.87 -0.01
CA TYR A 74 -2.88 -2.87 0.01
C TYR A 74 -4.25 -2.31 -0.36
N THR A 75 -4.50 -1.02 -0.11
CA THR A 75 -5.83 -0.41 -0.24
C THR A 75 -5.76 1.10 -0.46
N THR A 76 -6.87 1.64 -0.92
CA THR A 76 -7.20 3.07 -0.99
C THR A 76 -8.22 3.41 0.07
N ILE A 77 -8.20 4.65 0.56
CA ILE A 77 -9.12 5.14 1.59
C ILE A 77 -9.65 6.53 1.18
N TYR A 78 -10.91 6.84 1.46
CA TYR A 78 -11.42 8.20 1.28
C TYR A 78 -10.95 9.12 2.41
N ALA A 79 -10.67 10.38 2.11
CA ALA A 79 -10.32 11.42 3.08
C ALA A 79 -11.30 12.61 3.00
N GLN A 80 -11.78 13.07 4.15
CA GLN A 80 -12.69 14.21 4.30
C GLN A 80 -12.08 15.27 5.21
N ASP A 81 -12.30 16.55 4.89
CA ASP A 81 -11.87 17.65 5.74
C ASP A 81 -12.70 17.73 7.04
N CYS A 82 -12.00 17.74 8.17
CA CYS A 82 -12.60 17.93 9.49
C CYS A 82 -11.81 18.92 10.34
N LEU A 83 -11.15 19.89 9.70
CA LEU A 83 -10.28 20.82 10.39
C LEU A 83 -11.06 21.78 11.30
N PHE A 84 -12.27 22.15 10.89
CA PHE A 84 -13.16 23.06 11.60
C PHE A 84 -14.58 22.48 11.79
N SER A 85 -14.74 21.17 11.62
CA SER A 85 -15.99 20.44 11.72
C SER A 85 -15.75 19.04 12.30
N THR A 86 -16.79 18.44 12.86
CA THR A 86 -16.75 17.03 13.23
C THR A 86 -16.88 16.16 11.98
N CYS A 87 -16.02 15.15 11.82
CA CYS A 87 -16.27 14.11 10.82
C CYS A 87 -17.51 13.29 11.17
N ASP A 88 -18.19 12.76 10.15
CA ASP A 88 -19.29 11.84 10.36
C ASP A 88 -18.77 10.54 11.03
N PRO A 89 -19.34 10.13 12.17
CA PRO A 89 -19.02 8.83 12.74
C PRO A 89 -19.35 7.70 11.74
N PRO A 90 -18.56 6.61 11.67
CA PRO A 90 -17.44 6.24 12.54
C PRO A 90 -16.05 6.56 11.95
N MET A 91 -15.88 7.68 11.22
CA MET A 91 -14.58 8.03 10.62
C MET A 91 -13.44 8.12 11.65
N LYS A 92 -12.31 7.50 11.31
CA LYS A 92 -11.02 7.67 12.01
C LYS A 92 -10.30 8.90 11.46
N GLY A 93 -9.16 9.31 11.99
CA GLY A 93 -8.38 10.41 11.42
C GLY A 93 -8.84 11.83 11.83
N ASN A 94 -9.87 11.92 12.67
CA ASN A 94 -10.57 13.15 12.99
C ASN A 94 -9.97 13.94 14.17
N ASN A 95 -8.70 13.74 14.48
CA ASN A 95 -8.00 14.45 15.54
C ASN A 95 -6.69 15.08 15.05
N LYS A 96 -6.10 15.91 15.91
CA LYS A 96 -4.92 16.71 15.59
C LYS A 96 -3.69 15.85 15.23
N ALA A 97 -3.53 14.69 15.85
CA ALA A 97 -2.40 13.79 15.59
C ALA A 97 -2.54 13.05 14.25
N GLU A 98 -3.73 13.08 13.65
CA GLU A 98 -4.04 12.45 12.35
C GLU A 98 -4.40 13.50 11.29
N GLY A 99 -4.07 14.78 11.54
CA GLY A 99 -4.23 15.84 10.54
C GLY A 99 -5.64 16.40 10.40
N PHE A 100 -6.58 16.04 11.28
CA PHE A 100 -8.02 16.31 11.10
C PHE A 100 -8.50 15.96 9.68
N ALA A 101 -8.09 14.78 9.21
CA ALA A 101 -8.48 14.22 7.93
C ALA A 101 -9.30 12.96 8.22
N GLY A 102 -10.62 13.09 8.20
CA GLY A 102 -11.54 11.97 8.43
C GLY A 102 -11.35 10.92 7.35
N VAL A 103 -11.11 9.67 7.73
CA VAL A 103 -10.89 8.58 6.78
C VAL A 103 -11.96 7.50 6.86
N THR A 104 -12.34 6.98 5.69
CA THR A 104 -13.33 5.90 5.57
C THR A 104 -13.09 5.07 4.32
N MET A 105 -13.52 3.82 4.35
CA MET A 105 -13.55 2.96 3.17
C MET A 105 -14.77 3.16 2.27
N SER A 106 -15.78 3.89 2.74
CA SER A 106 -17.09 3.93 2.07
C SER A 106 -17.54 5.36 1.81
N LYS A 107 -18.15 5.57 0.65
CA LYS A 107 -18.79 6.82 0.26
C LYS A 107 -20.26 6.54 -0.02
N ASN A 108 -21.15 7.24 0.68
CA ASN A 108 -22.60 7.04 0.59
C ASN A 108 -23.03 5.57 0.80
N GLY A 109 -22.39 4.89 1.75
CA GLY A 109 -22.65 3.47 2.05
C GLY A 109 -22.04 2.47 1.06
N VAL A 110 -21.35 2.93 0.01
CA VAL A 110 -20.69 2.08 -0.98
C VAL A 110 -19.19 1.98 -0.69
N PRO A 111 -18.64 0.78 -0.47
CA PRO A 111 -17.19 0.59 -0.34
C PRO A 111 -16.41 1.06 -1.57
N ILE A 112 -15.20 1.55 -1.34
CA ILE A 112 -14.28 2.04 -2.39
C ILE A 112 -13.83 0.94 -3.36
N GLY A 113 -13.93 -0.33 -2.94
CA GLY A 113 -13.65 -1.52 -3.74
C GLY A 113 -14.18 -2.77 -3.05
N GLU A 114 -13.98 -3.94 -3.66
CA GLU A 114 -14.37 -5.22 -3.04
C GLU A 114 -13.60 -5.41 -1.73
N LEU A 115 -14.33 -5.62 -0.63
CA LEU A 115 -13.71 -5.82 0.68
C LEU A 115 -12.92 -7.12 0.74
N THR A 116 -11.79 -7.09 1.45
CA THR A 116 -10.97 -8.27 1.72
C THR A 116 -11.27 -8.83 3.11
N GLY A 117 -10.67 -9.97 3.45
CA GLY A 117 -10.79 -10.58 4.77
C GLY A 117 -10.09 -9.82 5.89
N LEU A 118 -9.33 -8.77 5.60
CA LEU A 118 -8.75 -7.88 6.60
C LEU A 118 -9.66 -6.67 6.83
N PRO A 119 -9.86 -6.24 8.09
CA PRO A 119 -10.57 -5.00 8.38
C PRO A 119 -9.91 -3.82 7.68
N ASP A 120 -10.74 -2.86 7.29
CA ASP A 120 -10.29 -1.61 6.68
C ASP A 120 -9.49 -1.76 5.36
N MET A 121 -9.64 -2.88 4.63
CA MET A 121 -8.93 -3.15 3.36
C MET A 121 -9.85 -3.56 2.19
N ALA A 122 -9.72 -2.86 1.06
CA ALA A 122 -10.45 -3.12 -0.18
C ALA A 122 -9.51 -3.29 -1.38
N ASN A 123 -9.91 -4.18 -2.29
CA ASN A 123 -9.26 -4.38 -3.57
C ASN A 123 -9.42 -3.14 -4.47
N THR A 124 -8.33 -2.37 -4.62
CA THR A 124 -8.31 -1.08 -5.32
C THR A 124 -7.02 -0.93 -6.14
N PRO A 125 -6.81 -1.73 -7.20
CA PRO A 125 -5.57 -1.71 -7.98
C PRO A 125 -5.29 -0.35 -8.63
N TRP A 126 -6.33 0.43 -8.96
CA TRP A 126 -6.19 1.80 -9.44
C TRP A 126 -5.50 2.73 -8.43
N GLY A 127 -5.62 2.45 -7.13
CA GLY A 127 -4.90 3.16 -6.07
C GLY A 127 -3.39 2.95 -6.14
N MET A 128 -2.95 1.78 -6.62
CA MET A 128 -1.54 1.49 -6.84
C MET A 128 -0.95 2.40 -7.92
N GLU A 129 -1.68 2.67 -9.01
CA GLU A 129 -1.24 3.63 -10.03
C GLU A 129 -1.09 5.03 -9.42
N ASN A 130 -2.06 5.45 -8.62
CA ASN A 130 -2.09 6.78 -8.03
C ASN A 130 -0.95 6.97 -7.02
N ILE A 131 -0.71 6.00 -6.13
CA ILE A 131 0.34 6.12 -5.14
C ILE A 131 1.74 6.06 -5.77
N ILE A 132 1.98 5.20 -6.75
CA ILE A 132 3.26 5.18 -7.47
C ILE A 132 3.46 6.51 -8.20
N THR A 133 2.43 7.04 -8.85
CA THR A 133 2.48 8.34 -9.52
C THR A 133 2.77 9.47 -8.52
N TYR A 134 2.13 9.45 -7.35
CA TYR A 134 2.33 10.43 -6.29
C TYR A 134 3.76 10.38 -5.76
N VAL A 135 4.26 9.20 -5.38
CA VAL A 135 5.61 9.00 -4.86
C VAL A 135 6.66 9.38 -5.90
N THR A 136 6.48 8.99 -7.16
CA THR A 136 7.40 9.37 -8.27
C THR A 136 7.49 10.88 -8.45
N LYS A 137 6.36 11.60 -8.33
CA LYS A 137 6.33 13.07 -8.46
C LYS A 137 6.91 13.76 -7.22
N ARG A 138 6.57 13.28 -6.03
CA ARG A 138 6.98 13.89 -4.77
C ARG A 138 8.46 13.64 -4.47
N TYR A 139 8.98 12.47 -4.82
CA TYR A 139 10.35 12.04 -4.54
C TYR A 139 11.04 11.59 -5.84
N PRO A 140 11.38 12.54 -6.73
CA PRO A 140 11.99 12.21 -8.00
C PRO A 140 13.36 11.56 -7.80
N ASN A 141 13.76 10.70 -8.75
CA ASN A 141 15.07 10.03 -8.84
C ASN A 141 15.29 8.83 -7.90
N PHE A 142 14.32 8.41 -7.11
CA PHE A 142 14.43 7.17 -6.34
C PHE A 142 13.76 6.00 -7.07
N PRO A 143 14.46 4.88 -7.27
CA PRO A 143 13.85 3.62 -7.68
C PRO A 143 12.79 3.19 -6.67
N LEU A 144 11.70 2.61 -7.16
CA LEU A 144 10.60 2.12 -6.35
C LEU A 144 10.57 0.59 -6.34
N TYR A 145 10.29 0.02 -5.18
CA TYR A 145 9.96 -1.40 -5.04
C TYR A 145 8.61 -1.52 -4.34
N ILE A 146 7.73 -2.33 -4.89
CA ILE A 146 6.51 -2.72 -4.16
C ILE A 146 6.92 -3.82 -3.19
N THR A 147 7.23 -3.43 -1.96
CA THR A 147 7.80 -4.30 -0.93
C THR A 147 6.76 -5.20 -0.29
N GLU A 148 5.49 -4.80 -0.31
CA GLU A 148 4.38 -5.66 0.05
C GLU A 148 3.10 -5.30 -0.70
N ASN A 149 2.38 -6.34 -1.12
CA ASN A 149 1.01 -6.27 -1.62
C ASN A 149 0.40 -7.68 -1.54
N GLY A 150 -0.85 -7.82 -1.12
CA GLY A 150 -1.38 -9.13 -0.78
C GLY A 150 -2.88 -9.16 -0.56
N TYR A 151 -3.43 -10.38 -0.53
CA TYR A 151 -4.87 -10.61 -0.44
C TYR A 151 -5.22 -11.62 0.66
N CYS A 152 -6.19 -11.24 1.49
CA CYS A 152 -6.89 -12.14 2.40
C CYS A 152 -8.32 -12.35 1.91
N ASP A 153 -8.76 -13.60 1.82
CA ASP A 153 -10.14 -13.93 1.47
C ASP A 153 -11.09 -13.59 2.62
N THR A 154 -12.34 -13.24 2.30
CA THR A 154 -13.41 -12.88 3.26
C THR A 154 -14.03 -14.09 3.95
N THR A 155 -13.78 -15.30 3.43
CA THR A 155 -14.31 -16.54 3.97
C THR A 155 -13.79 -16.76 5.39
N SER A 156 -14.72 -16.88 6.34
CA SER A 156 -14.41 -17.14 7.75
C SER A 156 -14.29 -18.64 7.98
N ASN A 157 -13.15 -19.09 8.52
CA ASN A 157 -12.83 -20.50 8.77
C ASN A 157 -12.98 -21.40 7.52
N PRO A 158 -12.27 -21.09 6.41
CA PRO A 158 -12.35 -21.88 5.19
C PRO A 158 -11.85 -23.31 5.42
N SER A 159 -12.44 -24.26 4.70
CA SER A 159 -11.89 -25.62 4.57
C SER A 159 -10.55 -25.60 3.84
N ILE A 160 -9.80 -26.71 3.93
CA ILE A 160 -8.54 -26.85 3.18
C ILE A 160 -8.78 -26.73 1.67
N GLU A 161 -9.85 -27.32 1.15
CA GLU A 161 -10.18 -27.23 -0.28
C GLU A 161 -10.42 -25.78 -0.73
N GLU A 162 -11.20 -25.02 0.04
CA GLU A 162 -11.46 -23.60 -0.23
C GLU A 162 -10.17 -22.75 -0.15
N MET A 163 -9.32 -22.99 0.86
CA MET A 163 -8.04 -22.28 0.98
C MET A 163 -7.09 -22.55 -0.19
N MET A 164 -7.14 -23.76 -0.75
CA MET A 164 -6.27 -24.16 -1.86
C MET A 164 -6.75 -23.62 -3.20
N ASN A 165 -8.05 -23.37 -3.37
CA ASN A 165 -8.66 -22.81 -4.58
C ASN A 165 -8.82 -21.28 -4.51
N ASP A 166 -7.71 -20.57 -4.27
CA ASP A 166 -7.65 -19.15 -3.96
C ASP A 166 -7.65 -18.22 -5.18
N THR A 167 -8.58 -18.42 -6.12
CA THR A 167 -8.68 -17.65 -7.37
C THR A 167 -8.81 -16.14 -7.15
N LYS A 168 -9.45 -15.69 -6.06
CA LYS A 168 -9.53 -14.26 -5.74
C LYS A 168 -8.16 -13.62 -5.49
N ARG A 169 -7.21 -14.34 -4.90
CA ARG A 169 -5.82 -13.88 -4.73
C ARG A 169 -5.14 -13.68 -6.08
N ILE A 170 -5.40 -14.56 -7.03
CA ILE A 170 -4.88 -14.45 -8.40
C ILE A 170 -5.40 -13.16 -9.04
N ASN A 171 -6.73 -12.97 -9.04
CA ASN A 171 -7.35 -11.79 -9.64
C ASN A 171 -6.89 -10.48 -8.98
N TYR A 172 -6.75 -10.47 -7.65
CA TYR A 172 -6.18 -9.33 -6.92
C TYR A 172 -4.75 -9.04 -7.40
N THR A 173 -3.88 -10.05 -7.37
CA THR A 173 -2.45 -9.90 -7.69
C THR A 173 -2.27 -9.45 -9.14
N GLU A 174 -3.03 -10.04 -10.08
CA GLU A 174 -3.00 -9.67 -11.50
C GLU A 174 -3.40 -8.21 -11.70
N GLY A 175 -4.49 -7.75 -11.08
CA GLY A 175 -4.93 -6.35 -11.19
C GLY A 175 -3.90 -5.34 -10.68
N TYR A 176 -3.21 -5.64 -9.57
CA TYR A 176 -2.15 -4.78 -9.05
C TYR A 176 -0.89 -4.80 -9.93
N LEU A 177 -0.51 -5.96 -10.49
CA LEU A 177 0.60 -6.06 -11.44
C LEU A 177 0.32 -5.30 -12.74
N ASP A 178 -0.92 -5.33 -13.23
CA ASP A 178 -1.35 -4.55 -14.39
C ASP A 178 -1.26 -3.04 -14.14
N ALA A 179 -1.72 -2.57 -12.97
CA ALA A 179 -1.59 -1.19 -12.53
C ALA A 179 -0.12 -0.74 -12.46
N ILE A 180 0.76 -1.56 -11.86
CA ILE A 180 2.21 -1.31 -11.82
C ILE A 180 2.78 -1.23 -13.25
N GLY A 181 2.41 -2.18 -14.12
CA GLY A 181 2.81 -2.16 -15.51
C GLY A 181 2.38 -0.89 -16.25
N ALA A 182 1.18 -0.36 -15.94
CA ALA A 182 0.66 0.87 -16.54
C ALA A 182 1.49 2.10 -16.17
N VAL A 183 1.91 2.24 -14.91
CA VAL A 183 2.77 3.36 -14.48
C VAL A 183 4.21 3.22 -14.92
N ILE A 184 4.75 1.99 -15.01
CA ILE A 184 6.08 1.75 -15.64
C ILE A 184 6.06 2.23 -17.09
N ARG A 185 5.00 1.92 -17.86
CA ARG A 185 4.84 2.42 -19.24
C ARG A 185 4.74 3.95 -19.33
N LYS A 186 4.32 4.62 -18.25
CA LYS A 186 4.28 6.09 -18.12
C LYS A 186 5.61 6.68 -17.61
N GLY A 187 6.64 5.87 -17.37
CA GLY A 187 7.98 6.30 -17.00
C GLY A 187 8.36 6.17 -15.52
N ALA A 188 7.52 5.57 -14.67
CA ALA A 188 7.89 5.30 -13.28
C ALA A 188 8.98 4.23 -13.17
N ASP A 189 10.03 4.48 -12.39
CA ASP A 189 11.14 3.52 -12.15
C ASP A 189 10.79 2.51 -11.05
N VAL A 190 9.88 1.58 -11.36
CA VAL A 190 9.52 0.47 -10.46
C VAL A 190 10.32 -0.77 -10.82
N ARG A 191 11.14 -1.27 -9.89
CA ARG A 191 12.14 -2.32 -10.15
C ARG A 191 11.82 -3.69 -9.57
N GLY A 192 10.80 -3.78 -8.71
CA GLY A 192 10.39 -5.07 -8.17
C GLY A 192 9.04 -5.05 -7.49
N TYR A 193 8.48 -6.24 -7.37
CA TYR A 193 7.22 -6.52 -6.71
C TYR A 193 7.38 -7.76 -5.82
N PHE A 194 7.04 -7.60 -4.54
CA PHE A 194 7.15 -8.61 -3.51
C PHE A 194 5.76 -8.87 -2.93
N LEU A 195 5.24 -10.06 -3.19
CA LEU A 195 3.92 -10.48 -2.75
C LEU A 195 3.94 -10.82 -1.25
N TRP A 196 3.04 -10.19 -0.49
CA TRP A 196 2.74 -10.57 0.88
C TRP A 196 1.63 -11.63 0.91
N SER A 197 1.94 -12.89 1.21
CA SER A 197 3.25 -13.40 1.62
C SER A 197 3.59 -14.73 0.96
N LEU A 198 4.83 -15.18 1.15
CA LEU A 198 5.25 -16.49 0.69
C LEU A 198 4.40 -17.61 1.28
N MET A 199 4.03 -17.55 2.57
CA MET A 199 3.29 -18.62 3.25
C MET A 199 2.38 -18.05 4.32
N ASP A 200 1.31 -18.77 4.64
CA ASP A 200 0.42 -18.41 5.75
C ASP A 200 1.23 -18.30 7.05
N ASN A 201 1.12 -17.15 7.70
CA ASN A 201 1.95 -16.76 8.82
C ASN A 201 1.11 -16.20 9.98
N PHE A 202 1.76 -15.57 10.96
CA PHE A 202 1.13 -14.95 12.11
C PHE A 202 0.79 -13.48 11.79
N GLU A 203 -0.49 -13.19 11.57
CA GLU A 203 -1.00 -11.88 11.18
C GLU A 203 -1.36 -11.04 12.42
N TRP A 204 -0.34 -10.67 13.18
CA TRP A 204 -0.42 -9.72 14.31
C TRP A 204 -1.58 -10.00 15.27
N ALA A 205 -2.51 -9.06 15.44
CA ALA A 205 -3.65 -9.17 16.34
C ALA A 205 -4.65 -10.27 15.93
N PHE A 206 -4.62 -10.71 14.66
CA PHE A 206 -5.46 -11.82 14.17
C PHE A 206 -4.80 -13.19 14.36
N GLY A 207 -3.54 -13.21 14.79
CA GLY A 207 -2.72 -14.39 14.90
C GLY A 207 -2.80 -15.24 13.64
N PHE A 208 -3.26 -16.48 13.78
CA PHE A 208 -3.21 -17.47 12.71
C PHE A 208 -4.51 -17.62 11.90
N SER A 209 -5.46 -16.69 12.09
CA SER A 209 -6.79 -16.74 11.47
C SER A 209 -6.87 -16.13 10.07
N LYS A 210 -5.80 -15.48 9.59
CA LYS A 210 -5.72 -14.87 8.26
C LYS A 210 -4.75 -15.64 7.37
N PHE A 211 -5.18 -15.95 6.15
CA PHE A 211 -4.47 -16.85 5.24
C PHE A 211 -4.01 -16.09 4.00
N MET A 212 -3.02 -15.22 4.14
CA MET A 212 -2.53 -14.34 3.06
C MET A 212 -1.47 -14.98 2.16
N GLY A 213 -0.91 -16.13 2.54
CA GLY A 213 0.24 -16.71 1.87
C GLY A 213 -0.09 -17.44 0.58
N LEU A 214 0.89 -17.54 -0.32
CA LEU A 214 0.86 -18.43 -1.49
C LEU A 214 0.86 -19.91 -1.07
N TYR A 215 1.43 -20.24 0.08
CA TYR A 215 1.49 -21.61 0.61
C TYR A 215 0.66 -21.73 1.89
N GLN A 216 -0.20 -22.73 1.94
CA GLN A 216 -0.86 -23.18 3.17
C GLN A 216 0.17 -23.86 4.07
N VAL A 217 0.11 -23.58 5.37
CA VAL A 217 0.99 -24.19 6.38
C VAL A 217 0.17 -25.04 7.34
N ASP A 218 0.43 -26.35 7.37
CA ASP A 218 -0.05 -27.22 8.44
C ASP A 218 0.64 -26.83 9.75
N ARG A 219 -0.14 -26.44 10.76
CA ARG A 219 0.43 -25.88 12.00
C ARG A 219 0.97 -26.94 12.96
N VAL A 220 0.62 -28.21 12.77
CA VAL A 220 1.13 -29.33 13.56
C VAL A 220 2.42 -29.85 12.94
N THR A 221 2.40 -30.10 11.63
CA THR A 221 3.54 -30.71 10.93
C THR A 221 4.51 -29.71 10.32
N LEU A 222 4.11 -28.44 10.22
CA LEU A 222 4.80 -27.37 9.49
C LEU A 222 4.97 -27.67 7.99
N LYS A 223 4.20 -28.62 7.43
CA LYS A 223 4.22 -28.87 5.99
C LYS A 223 3.67 -27.65 5.24
N ARG A 224 4.33 -27.28 4.13
CA ARG A 224 3.91 -26.21 3.22
C ARG A 224 3.27 -26.83 1.98
N THR A 225 2.07 -26.38 1.63
CA THR A 225 1.33 -26.86 0.46
C THR A 225 1.03 -25.68 -0.47
N PRO A 226 1.48 -25.69 -1.74
CA PRO A 226 1.26 -24.57 -2.66
C PRO A 226 -0.22 -24.44 -3.03
N LYS A 227 -0.81 -23.26 -2.82
CA LYS A 227 -2.18 -22.95 -3.28
C LYS A 227 -2.19 -22.74 -4.79
N LEU A 228 -3.39 -22.59 -5.38
CA LEU A 228 -3.53 -22.32 -6.81
C LEU A 228 -2.75 -21.06 -7.23
N SER A 229 -2.79 -20.01 -6.41
CA SER A 229 -2.03 -18.77 -6.63
C SER A 229 -0.51 -18.96 -6.67
N ALA A 230 0.06 -19.90 -5.91
CA ALA A 230 1.50 -20.19 -5.96
C ALA A 230 1.91 -20.70 -7.34
N ASN A 231 1.12 -21.61 -7.90
CA ASN A 231 1.36 -22.15 -9.24
C ASN A 231 1.15 -21.09 -10.32
N TRP A 232 0.09 -20.28 -10.19
CA TRP A 232 -0.13 -19.15 -11.09
C TRP A 232 1.03 -18.15 -11.05
N TYR A 233 1.49 -17.75 -9.86
CA TYR A 233 2.55 -16.76 -9.70
C TYR A 233 3.88 -17.26 -10.27
N LYS A 234 4.21 -18.54 -10.06
CA LYS A 234 5.34 -19.21 -10.72
C LYS A 234 5.24 -19.11 -12.24
N ASN A 235 4.10 -19.50 -12.82
CA ASN A 235 3.89 -19.49 -14.27
C ASN A 235 3.94 -18.06 -14.85
N PHE A 236 3.39 -17.08 -14.12
CA PHE A 236 3.45 -15.66 -14.48
C PHE A 236 4.91 -15.19 -14.58
N ILE A 237 5.74 -15.47 -13.58
CA ILE A 237 7.16 -15.11 -13.57
C ILE A 237 7.91 -15.79 -14.71
N GLU A 238 7.71 -17.11 -14.90
CA GLU A 238 8.35 -17.86 -15.98
C GLU A 238 8.02 -17.30 -17.37
N LYS A 239 6.75 -16.94 -17.60
CA LYS A 239 6.29 -16.31 -18.86
C LYS A 239 7.01 -14.99 -19.11
N HIS A 240 7.08 -14.11 -18.12
CA HIS A 240 7.68 -12.78 -18.30
C HIS A 240 9.21 -12.80 -18.36
N ARG A 241 9.87 -13.74 -17.66
CA ARG A 241 11.32 -13.95 -17.80
C ARG A 241 11.71 -14.36 -19.23
N ARG A 242 10.91 -15.23 -19.85
CA ARG A 242 11.12 -15.65 -21.25
C ARG A 242 10.94 -14.49 -22.24
N ILE A 243 9.95 -13.63 -22.02
CA ILE A 243 9.71 -12.44 -22.86
C ILE A 243 10.88 -11.47 -22.74
N GLY A 244 11.29 -11.12 -21.51
CA GLY A 244 12.45 -10.23 -21.29
C GLY A 244 13.72 -10.76 -21.94
N SER A 245 14.00 -12.06 -21.80
CA SER A 245 15.18 -12.69 -22.43
C SER A 245 15.13 -12.67 -23.96
N LYS A 246 13.94 -12.73 -24.58
CA LYS A 246 13.79 -12.62 -26.03
C LYS A 246 13.99 -11.19 -26.52
N MET A 247 13.44 -10.20 -25.81
CA MET A 247 13.58 -8.78 -26.19
C MET A 247 15.05 -8.33 -26.15
N MET A 248 15.83 -8.75 -25.14
CA MET A 248 17.26 -8.41 -25.05
C MET A 248 18.09 -9.01 -26.19
N LYS A 249 17.71 -10.19 -26.71
CA LYS A 249 18.40 -10.85 -27.83
C LYS A 249 18.07 -10.26 -29.21
N THR A 250 16.99 -9.48 -29.33
CA THR A 250 16.58 -8.83 -30.58
C THR A 250 17.05 -7.38 -30.70
N SER A 251 17.64 -6.83 -29.63
CA SER A 251 18.18 -5.47 -29.56
C SER A 251 19.70 -5.40 -29.70
N GLU A 252 20.36 -6.53 -29.96
CA GLU A 252 21.78 -6.66 -30.34
C GLU A 252 21.88 -6.91 -31.85
#